data_AF-A0A564YMM8-F1
#
_entry.id   AF-A0A564YMM8-F1
#
_cell.length_a   1.000
_cell.length_b   1.000
_cell.length_c   1.000
_cell.angle_alpha   90.00
_cell.angle_beta   90.00
_cell.angle_gamma   90.00
#
_symmetry.space_group_name_H-M   'P 1'
#
loop_
_entity.id
_entity.type
_entity.pdbx_description
1 polymer ?
#
loop_
_entity_poly.entity_id
_entity_poly.type
_entity_poly.pdbx_seq_one_letter_code
_entity_poly.pdbx_strand_id
1 'polypeptide(L)'
;MSALSENPVRDRFEKLMSQWRSERNQTGYSPVQILSRLAELFEEQANIYYHTDPDPLDDKQVLRKSNESDFSTILHLISGHDSFITRLTEYLLSSENPSDPTVRAAARLFCCIQAGVSLSVTISETDPILSSLYALALSEVEPTNCYALQLLGSMLDNPELLYVTKQRNIELVSVVLKRLVIYSKALDREMVERPTGIDDTDFRKRLGYVCLEPLNTEGKLRLCMIYLTSLAEYQDIMPFMYDGGVLKHVYHFMEPKYSSRDIRLTFEALRLLSNLLCH
;
A
#
# COMPACT_ATOMS: atom_id res chain seq x y z
N MET A 1 -10.47 -26.64 31.21
CA MET A 1 -11.15 -25.45 30.66
C MET A 1 -10.07 -24.40 30.48
N SER A 2 -9.52 -24.32 29.26
CA SER A 2 -8.47 -23.35 28.93
C SER A 2 -9.09 -21.96 28.99
N ALA A 3 -8.56 -21.07 29.82
CA ALA A 3 -8.89 -19.66 29.76
C ALA A 3 -8.54 -19.18 28.34
N LEU A 4 -9.53 -18.79 27.56
CA LEU A 4 -9.32 -18.03 26.33
C LEU A 4 -8.49 -16.82 26.75
N SER A 5 -7.22 -16.77 26.32
CA SER A 5 -6.41 -15.57 26.53
C SER A 5 -7.13 -14.43 25.83
N GLU A 6 -7.58 -13.43 26.57
CA GLU A 6 -8.13 -12.20 26.01
C GLU A 6 -7.10 -11.62 25.04
N ASN A 7 -7.46 -11.52 23.76
CA ASN A 7 -6.63 -10.86 22.75
C ASN A 7 -7.26 -9.49 22.48
N PRO A 8 -6.72 -8.41 23.08
CA PRO A 8 -7.35 -7.09 23.01
C PRO A 8 -7.41 -6.53 21.57
N VAL A 9 -6.47 -6.94 20.70
CA VAL A 9 -6.47 -6.54 19.28
C VAL A 9 -7.62 -7.22 18.54
N ARG A 10 -7.79 -8.52 18.74
CA ARG A 10 -8.92 -9.28 18.20
C ARG A 10 -10.25 -8.71 18.68
N ASP A 11 -10.37 -8.39 19.96
CA ASP A 11 -11.61 -7.84 20.53
C ASP A 11 -11.92 -6.45 19.95
N ARG A 12 -10.89 -5.61 19.76
CA ARG A 12 -11.03 -4.31 19.08
C ARG A 12 -11.48 -4.48 17.63
N PHE A 13 -10.90 -5.44 16.90
CA PHE A 13 -11.32 -5.77 15.53
C PHE A 13 -12.79 -6.21 15.47
N GLU A 14 -13.18 -7.19 16.29
CA GLU A 14 -14.56 -7.72 16.31
C GLU A 14 -15.59 -6.67 16.72
N LYS A 15 -15.22 -5.74 17.62
CA LYS A 15 -16.06 -4.60 17.98
C LYS A 15 -16.29 -3.66 16.78
N LEU A 16 -15.24 -3.34 16.01
CA LEU A 16 -15.37 -2.50 14.80
C LEU A 16 -16.21 -3.20 13.73
N MET A 17 -15.99 -4.49 13.51
CA MET A 17 -16.77 -5.29 12.57
C MET A 17 -18.24 -5.40 12.98
N SER A 18 -18.51 -5.56 14.28
CA SER A 18 -19.88 -5.60 14.82
C SER A 18 -20.59 -4.26 14.65
N GLN A 19 -19.90 -3.15 14.92
CA GLN A 19 -20.42 -1.79 14.69
C GLN A 19 -20.78 -1.59 13.22
N TRP A 20 -19.87 -1.92 12.30
CA TRP A 20 -20.15 -1.84 10.86
C TRP A 20 -21.37 -2.69 10.47
N ARG A 21 -21.48 -3.93 10.95
CA ARG A 21 -22.64 -4.82 10.66
C ARG A 21 -23.96 -4.19 11.10
N SER A 22 -24.01 -3.52 12.25
CA SER A 22 -25.24 -2.91 12.77
C SER A 22 -25.62 -1.60 12.08
N GLU A 23 -24.64 -0.85 11.57
CA GLU A 23 -24.85 0.50 11.05
C GLU A 23 -24.94 0.57 9.51
N ARG A 24 -24.29 -0.37 8.78
CA ARG A 24 -24.08 -0.28 7.31
C ARG A 24 -25.33 -0.11 6.44
N ASN A 25 -26.50 -0.48 6.95
CA ASN A 25 -27.77 -0.44 6.24
C ASN A 25 -28.65 0.76 6.66
N GLN A 26 -28.18 1.60 7.57
CA GLN A 26 -28.90 2.79 8.02
C GLN A 26 -28.88 3.86 6.92
N THR A 27 -29.98 4.59 6.77
CA THR A 27 -30.07 5.70 5.82
C THR A 27 -29.08 6.80 6.18
N GLY A 28 -28.29 7.26 5.22
CA GLY A 28 -27.25 8.27 5.45
C GLY A 28 -25.99 7.75 6.15
N TYR A 29 -25.84 6.43 6.29
CA TYR A 29 -24.62 5.83 6.83
C TYR A 29 -23.39 6.24 6.02
N SER A 30 -22.35 6.70 6.72
CA SER A 30 -21.04 6.97 6.16
C SER A 30 -20.03 5.94 6.71
N PRO A 31 -19.36 5.17 5.85
CA PRO A 31 -18.39 4.17 6.30
C PRO A 31 -17.05 4.80 6.72
N VAL A 32 -16.81 6.08 6.41
CA VAL A 32 -15.50 6.74 6.56
C VAL A 32 -14.88 6.48 7.94
N GLN A 33 -15.62 6.74 9.01
CA GLN A 33 -15.08 6.58 10.36
C GLN A 33 -14.71 5.14 10.71
N ILE A 34 -15.53 4.15 10.31
CA ILE A 34 -15.23 2.75 10.63
C ILE A 34 -14.06 2.22 9.80
N LEU A 35 -13.98 2.61 8.53
CA LEU A 35 -12.88 2.25 7.65
C LEU A 35 -11.57 2.86 8.13
N SER A 36 -11.58 4.13 8.55
CA SER A 36 -10.39 4.79 9.13
C SER A 36 -9.91 4.08 10.41
N ARG A 37 -10.82 3.72 11.32
CA ARG A 37 -10.45 3.01 12.56
C ARG A 37 -9.91 1.60 12.31
N LEU A 38 -10.44 0.91 11.29
CA LEU A 38 -9.89 -0.37 10.85
C LEU A 38 -8.49 -0.17 10.25
N ALA A 39 -8.31 0.80 9.36
CA ALA A 39 -7.00 1.09 8.75
C ALA A 39 -5.95 1.44 9.82
N GLU A 40 -6.28 2.28 10.79
CA GLU A 40 -5.42 2.60 11.95
C GLU A 40 -5.04 1.34 12.74
N LEU A 41 -5.99 0.44 12.98
CA LEU A 41 -5.72 -0.83 13.67
C LEU A 41 -4.72 -1.69 12.87
N PHE A 42 -4.93 -1.85 11.56
CA PHE A 42 -4.00 -2.64 10.73
C PHE A 42 -2.63 -1.98 10.60
N GLU A 43 -2.54 -0.65 10.45
CA GLU A 43 -1.27 0.08 10.42
C GLU A 43 -0.49 -0.05 11.73
N GLU A 44 -1.19 0.08 12.88
CA GLU A 44 -0.61 -0.12 14.20
C GLU A 44 -0.01 -1.52 14.34
N GLN A 45 -0.78 -2.56 14.00
CA GLN A 45 -0.33 -3.94 14.11
C GLN A 45 0.75 -4.31 13.09
N ALA A 46 0.68 -3.78 11.87
CA ALA A 46 1.74 -3.93 10.88
C ALA A 46 3.05 -3.35 11.40
N ASN A 47 3.02 -2.14 11.99
CA ASN A 47 4.21 -1.54 12.58
C ASN A 47 4.77 -2.40 13.71
N ILE A 48 3.94 -2.83 14.67
CA ILE A 48 4.38 -3.72 15.77
C ILE A 48 5.03 -4.97 15.19
N TYR A 49 4.37 -5.64 14.24
CA TYR A 49 4.88 -6.84 13.59
C TYR A 49 6.27 -6.60 13.00
N TYR A 50 6.41 -5.62 12.11
CA TYR A 50 7.68 -5.33 11.45
C TYR A 50 8.80 -4.86 12.41
N HIS A 51 8.46 -4.27 13.57
CA HIS A 51 9.45 -3.86 14.57
C HIS A 51 9.94 -5.01 15.47
N THR A 52 9.25 -6.15 15.45
CA THR A 52 9.58 -7.36 16.23
C THR A 52 10.50 -8.35 15.51
N ASP A 53 11.20 -7.89 14.47
CA ASP A 53 12.20 -8.62 13.67
C ASP A 53 11.68 -9.79 12.78
N PRO A 54 10.59 -9.62 12.00
CA PRO A 54 10.35 -10.44 10.81
C PRO A 54 11.28 -9.96 9.69
N ASP A 55 11.74 -10.88 8.84
CA ASP A 55 12.56 -10.53 7.68
C ASP A 55 11.78 -9.54 6.79
N PRO A 56 12.22 -8.27 6.68
CA PRO A 56 11.48 -7.24 5.94
C PRO A 56 11.41 -7.52 4.43
N LEU A 57 12.14 -8.53 3.93
CA LEU A 57 12.16 -8.94 2.52
C LEU A 57 11.15 -10.06 2.20
N ASP A 58 10.50 -10.65 3.21
CA ASP A 58 9.64 -11.81 3.04
C ASP A 58 8.20 -11.51 3.48
N ASP A 59 7.45 -10.85 2.60
CA ASP A 59 6.03 -10.49 2.79
C ASP A 59 5.16 -11.73 3.10
N LYS A 60 5.59 -12.92 2.67
CA LYS A 60 4.85 -14.18 2.88
C LYS A 60 4.92 -14.66 4.33
N GLN A 61 5.79 -14.10 5.17
CA GLN A 61 5.90 -14.49 6.59
C GLN A 61 4.65 -14.13 7.39
N VAL A 62 3.95 -13.07 6.99
CA VAL A 62 2.78 -12.56 7.70
C VAL A 62 1.67 -13.61 7.77
N LEU A 63 1.39 -14.32 6.68
CA LEU A 63 0.30 -15.31 6.61
C LEU A 63 0.73 -16.76 6.91
N ARG A 64 1.97 -16.99 7.35
CA ARG A 64 2.39 -18.36 7.71
C ARG A 64 1.54 -18.87 8.86
N LYS A 65 1.11 -20.13 8.80
CA LYS A 65 0.32 -20.77 9.87
C LYS A 65 0.98 -20.74 11.25
N SER A 66 2.31 -20.66 11.30
CA SER A 66 3.08 -20.54 12.54
C SER A 66 3.14 -19.12 13.10
N ASN A 67 2.64 -18.11 12.38
CA ASN A 67 2.67 -16.73 12.79
C ASN A 67 1.44 -16.42 13.66
N GLU A 68 1.67 -16.39 14.96
CA GLU A 68 0.65 -16.09 15.99
C GLU A 68 0.59 -14.60 16.35
N SER A 69 1.19 -13.71 15.54
CA SER A 69 1.10 -12.27 15.77
C SER A 69 -0.35 -11.76 15.68
N ASP A 70 -0.62 -10.68 16.41
CA ASP A 70 -1.90 -10.00 16.35
C ASP A 70 -2.22 -9.51 14.92
N PHE A 71 -1.20 -9.08 14.16
CA PHE A 71 -1.34 -8.69 12.76
C PHE A 71 -1.81 -9.84 11.85
N SER A 72 -1.15 -11.00 11.94
CA SER A 72 -1.55 -12.23 11.25
C SER A 72 -2.99 -12.62 11.63
N THR A 73 -3.32 -12.55 12.92
CA THR A 73 -4.63 -12.91 13.45
C THR A 73 -5.74 -12.06 12.83
N ILE A 74 -5.62 -10.72 12.84
CA ILE A 74 -6.66 -9.84 12.27
C ILE A 74 -6.73 -9.92 10.74
N LEU A 75 -5.62 -10.24 10.06
CA LEU A 75 -5.62 -10.50 8.61
C LEU A 75 -6.41 -11.77 8.26
N HIS A 76 -6.25 -12.83 9.03
CA HIS A 76 -7.05 -14.05 8.85
C HIS A 76 -8.53 -13.85 9.19
N LEU A 77 -8.86 -13.00 10.16
CA LEU A 77 -10.25 -12.69 10.49
C LEU A 77 -10.92 -11.88 9.38
N ILE A 78 -10.28 -10.82 8.88
CA ILE A 78 -10.88 -9.99 7.83
C ILE A 78 -11.01 -10.73 6.50
N SER A 79 -10.08 -11.62 6.16
CA SER A 79 -10.17 -12.42 4.93
C SER A 79 -11.34 -13.40 4.93
N GLY A 80 -11.82 -13.82 6.11
CA GLY A 80 -13.04 -14.61 6.26
C GLY A 80 -14.36 -13.80 6.22
N HIS A 81 -14.31 -12.48 5.99
CA HIS A 81 -15.48 -11.61 5.98
C HIS A 81 -15.87 -11.16 4.56
N ASP A 82 -16.27 -12.10 3.70
CA ASP A 82 -16.65 -11.84 2.30
C ASP A 82 -17.66 -10.70 2.14
N SER A 83 -18.73 -10.68 2.97
CA SER A 83 -19.74 -9.60 2.90
C SER A 83 -19.17 -8.21 3.20
N PHE A 84 -18.12 -8.13 4.02
CA PHE A 84 -17.41 -6.88 4.29
C PHE A 84 -16.54 -6.49 3.10
N ILE A 85 -15.79 -7.45 2.55
CA ILE A 85 -14.91 -7.22 1.40
C ILE A 85 -15.74 -6.75 0.19
N THR A 86 -16.86 -7.41 -0.11
CA THR A 86 -17.77 -6.99 -1.18
C THR A 86 -18.24 -5.55 -0.97
N ARG A 87 -18.69 -5.22 0.25
CA ARG A 87 -19.16 -3.86 0.56
C ARG A 87 -18.03 -2.84 0.54
N LEU A 88 -16.81 -3.21 0.93
CA LEU A 88 -15.63 -2.38 0.84
C LEU A 88 -15.27 -2.06 -0.61
N THR A 89 -15.40 -3.05 -1.52
CA THR A 89 -15.28 -2.83 -2.96
C THR A 89 -16.35 -1.87 -3.48
N GLU A 90 -17.60 -2.01 -3.04
CA GLU A 90 -18.67 -1.05 -3.39
C GLU A 90 -18.36 0.37 -2.90
N TYR A 91 -17.76 0.52 -1.71
CA TYR A 91 -17.31 1.83 -1.21
C TYR A 91 -16.17 2.42 -2.05
N LEU A 92 -15.21 1.59 -2.48
CA LEU A 92 -14.14 2.00 -3.40
C LEU A 92 -14.69 2.50 -4.74
N LEU A 93 -15.79 1.90 -5.22
CA LEU A 93 -16.44 2.24 -6.49
C LEU A 93 -17.59 3.25 -6.35
N SER A 94 -17.81 3.80 -5.16
CA SER A 94 -19.00 4.62 -4.87
C SER A 94 -19.01 5.99 -5.56
N SER A 95 -17.86 6.48 -6.01
CA SER A 95 -17.71 7.80 -6.62
C SER A 95 -16.52 7.83 -7.57
N GLU A 96 -16.65 8.54 -8.68
CA GLU A 96 -15.52 8.83 -9.59
C GLU A 96 -14.65 9.99 -9.09
N ASN A 97 -15.09 10.72 -8.05
CA ASN A 97 -14.34 11.82 -7.49
C ASN A 97 -13.19 11.30 -6.63
N PRO A 98 -11.91 11.54 -7.00
CA PRO A 98 -10.76 11.04 -6.23
C PRO A 98 -10.60 11.72 -4.85
N SER A 99 -11.29 12.85 -4.62
CA SER A 99 -11.37 13.52 -3.31
C SER A 99 -12.48 12.98 -2.41
N ASP A 100 -13.27 12.01 -2.87
CA ASP A 100 -14.37 11.45 -2.08
C ASP A 100 -13.81 10.74 -0.82
N PRO A 101 -14.30 11.09 0.38
CA PRO A 101 -13.75 10.55 1.62
C PRO A 101 -14.04 9.05 1.79
N THR A 102 -15.13 8.53 1.21
CA THR A 102 -15.48 7.11 1.24
C THR A 102 -14.53 6.32 0.36
N VAL A 103 -14.30 6.79 -0.87
CA VAL A 103 -13.35 6.17 -1.81
C VAL A 103 -11.94 6.16 -1.21
N ARG A 104 -11.49 7.30 -0.67
CA ARG A 104 -10.17 7.42 -0.02
C ARG A 104 -10.03 6.46 1.16
N ALA A 105 -11.03 6.39 2.04
CA ALA A 105 -10.99 5.51 3.20
C ALA A 105 -11.03 4.01 2.81
N ALA A 106 -11.79 3.65 1.77
CA ALA A 106 -11.83 2.29 1.25
C ALA A 106 -10.50 1.89 0.61
N ALA A 107 -9.92 2.75 -0.23
CA ALA A 107 -8.61 2.53 -0.85
C ALA A 107 -7.51 2.36 0.20
N ARG A 108 -7.48 3.22 1.23
CA ARG A 108 -6.55 3.11 2.37
C ARG A 108 -6.68 1.76 3.06
N LEU A 109 -7.91 1.36 3.42
CA LEU A 109 -8.12 0.09 4.12
C LEU A 109 -7.69 -1.09 3.26
N PHE A 110 -7.98 -1.09 1.96
CA PHE A 110 -7.49 -2.13 1.05
C PHE A 110 -5.97 -2.22 1.10
N CYS A 111 -5.24 -1.11 1.02
CA CYS A 111 -3.77 -1.08 1.13
C CYS A 111 -3.27 -1.73 2.43
N CYS A 112 -3.96 -1.52 3.56
CA CYS A 112 -3.58 -2.12 4.85
C CYS A 112 -3.75 -3.64 4.90
N ILE A 113 -4.68 -4.20 4.12
CA ILE A 113 -5.11 -5.60 4.24
C ILE A 113 -4.65 -6.49 3.07
N GLN A 114 -3.90 -5.94 2.10
CA GLN A 114 -3.50 -6.64 0.87
C GLN A 114 -2.76 -7.96 1.12
N ALA A 115 -2.05 -8.08 2.25
CA ALA A 115 -1.39 -9.32 2.61
C ALA A 115 -2.39 -10.47 2.77
N GLY A 116 -3.60 -10.20 3.29
CA GLY A 116 -4.64 -11.22 3.54
C GLY A 116 -5.84 -11.18 2.59
N VAL A 117 -6.03 -10.08 1.86
CA VAL A 117 -7.20 -9.85 1.00
C VAL A 117 -6.74 -9.31 -0.35
N SER A 118 -7.09 -10.03 -1.42
CA SER A 118 -6.85 -9.58 -2.79
C SER A 118 -8.15 -9.06 -3.42
N LEU A 119 -8.06 -7.94 -4.12
CA LEU A 119 -9.16 -7.45 -4.95
C LEU A 119 -9.34 -8.41 -6.14
N SER A 120 -10.56 -8.95 -6.28
CA SER A 120 -10.91 -9.84 -7.38
C SER A 120 -11.28 -9.02 -8.60
N VAL A 121 -10.50 -9.17 -9.68
CA VAL A 121 -10.72 -8.47 -10.96
C VAL A 121 -10.81 -9.48 -12.09
N THR A 122 -11.62 -9.15 -13.10
CA THR A 122 -11.62 -9.89 -14.36
C THR A 122 -10.40 -9.52 -15.20
N ILE A 123 -9.89 -10.46 -16.00
CA ILE A 123 -8.77 -10.21 -16.93
C ILE A 123 -9.33 -9.46 -18.16
N SER A 124 -9.64 -8.19 -17.94
CA SER A 124 -10.24 -7.30 -18.95
C SER A 124 -9.88 -5.85 -18.64
N GLU A 125 -9.49 -5.07 -19.66
CA GLU A 125 -9.26 -3.63 -19.48
C GLU A 125 -10.52 -2.87 -19.02
N THR A 126 -11.70 -3.44 -19.29
CA THR A 126 -13.01 -2.85 -18.96
C THR A 126 -13.52 -3.22 -17.58
N ASP A 127 -12.74 -3.96 -16.79
CA ASP A 127 -13.10 -4.26 -15.41
C ASP A 127 -13.32 -2.95 -14.64
N PRO A 128 -14.45 -2.80 -13.90
CA PRO A 128 -14.79 -1.54 -13.23
C PRO A 128 -13.80 -1.20 -12.10
N ILE A 129 -13.23 -2.19 -11.43
CA ILE A 129 -12.24 -1.97 -10.37
C ILE A 129 -10.96 -1.44 -10.99
N LEU A 130 -10.46 -2.08 -12.06
CA LEU A 130 -9.28 -1.58 -12.77
C LEU A 130 -9.52 -0.17 -13.32
N SER A 131 -10.68 0.05 -13.95
CA SER A 131 -11.03 1.33 -14.53
C SER A 131 -11.02 2.45 -13.50
N SER A 132 -11.62 2.20 -12.32
CA SER A 132 -11.59 3.13 -11.19
C SER A 132 -10.16 3.34 -10.67
N LEU A 133 -9.41 2.27 -10.40
CA LEU A 133 -8.06 2.38 -9.84
C LEU A 133 -7.09 3.14 -10.75
N TYR A 134 -7.11 2.90 -12.07
CA TYR A 134 -6.30 3.69 -13.00
C TYR A 134 -6.74 5.16 -13.05
N ALA A 135 -8.05 5.46 -12.99
CA ALA A 135 -8.53 6.84 -12.93
C ALA A 135 -8.06 7.55 -11.64
N LEU A 136 -8.14 6.87 -10.49
CA LEU A 136 -7.63 7.37 -9.22
C LEU A 136 -6.11 7.57 -9.26
N ALA A 137 -5.36 6.60 -9.81
CA ALA A 137 -3.91 6.66 -9.92
C ALA A 137 -3.44 7.78 -10.86
N LEU A 138 -4.15 8.05 -11.96
CA LEU A 138 -3.85 9.16 -12.87
C LEU A 138 -4.24 10.54 -12.30
N SER A 139 -5.09 10.59 -11.27
CA SER A 139 -5.49 11.86 -10.66
C SER A 139 -4.36 12.51 -9.84
N GLU A 140 -4.42 13.83 -9.67
CA GLU A 140 -3.47 14.61 -8.87
C GLU A 140 -3.88 14.70 -7.38
N VAL A 141 -4.85 13.90 -6.93
CA VAL A 141 -5.38 13.97 -5.56
C VAL A 141 -4.66 12.97 -4.66
N GLU A 142 -3.78 13.49 -3.82
CA GLU A 142 -3.12 12.75 -2.75
C GLU A 142 -4.00 12.71 -1.47
N PRO A 143 -3.95 11.62 -0.67
CA PRO A 143 -3.16 10.41 -0.89
C PRO A 143 -3.85 9.34 -1.75
N THR A 144 -5.07 9.59 -2.25
CA THR A 144 -5.89 8.60 -2.98
C THR A 144 -5.16 8.03 -4.20
N ASN A 145 -4.47 8.87 -4.97
CA ASN A 145 -3.68 8.42 -6.12
C ASN A 145 -2.55 7.45 -5.74
N CYS A 146 -1.88 7.66 -4.61
CA CYS A 146 -0.82 6.79 -4.11
C CYS A 146 -1.37 5.44 -3.65
N TYR A 147 -2.52 5.41 -2.99
CA TYR A 147 -3.18 4.14 -2.64
C TYR A 147 -3.53 3.34 -3.88
N ALA A 148 -4.07 4.00 -4.91
CA ALA A 148 -4.41 3.34 -6.16
C ALA A 148 -3.19 2.71 -6.85
N LEU A 149 -2.00 3.33 -6.78
CA LEU A 149 -0.75 2.75 -7.27
C LEU A 149 -0.42 1.43 -6.56
N GLN A 150 -0.52 1.39 -5.22
CA GLN A 150 -0.26 0.19 -4.44
C GLN A 150 -1.27 -0.93 -4.75
N LEU A 151 -2.55 -0.58 -4.91
CA LEU A 151 -3.60 -1.53 -5.27
C LEU A 151 -3.37 -2.12 -6.66
N LEU A 152 -3.09 -1.27 -7.65
CA LEU A 152 -2.73 -1.72 -9.01
C LEU A 152 -1.49 -2.60 -9.00
N GLY A 153 -0.43 -2.21 -8.27
CA GLY A 153 0.80 -3.00 -8.19
C GLY A 153 0.55 -4.45 -7.78
N SER A 154 -0.27 -4.65 -6.74
CA SER A 154 -0.62 -5.99 -6.27
C SER A 154 -1.42 -6.84 -7.26
N MET A 155 -2.16 -6.22 -8.18
CA MET A 155 -2.92 -6.92 -9.22
C MET A 155 -2.05 -7.31 -10.40
N LEU A 156 -1.05 -6.47 -10.71
CA LEU A 156 -0.21 -6.60 -11.89
C LEU A 156 0.89 -7.67 -11.76
N ASP A 157 0.98 -8.33 -10.61
CA ASP A 157 1.69 -9.62 -10.45
C ASP A 157 1.08 -10.73 -11.35
N ASN A 158 -0.14 -10.52 -11.88
CA ASN A 158 -0.73 -11.39 -12.90
C ASN A 158 -0.25 -10.98 -14.31
N PRO A 159 0.52 -11.83 -15.02
CA PRO A 159 1.11 -11.48 -16.31
C PRO A 159 0.08 -11.29 -17.43
N GLU A 160 -1.06 -11.99 -17.38
CA GLU A 160 -2.13 -11.79 -18.36
C GLU A 160 -2.81 -10.44 -18.16
N LEU A 161 -3.03 -10.04 -16.90
CA LEU A 161 -3.60 -8.74 -16.57
C LEU A 161 -2.65 -7.60 -16.97
N LEU A 162 -1.36 -7.79 -16.72
CA LEU A 162 -0.30 -6.86 -17.10
C LEU A 162 -0.23 -6.68 -18.62
N TYR A 163 -0.33 -7.79 -19.37
CA TYR A 163 -0.41 -7.76 -20.84
C TYR A 163 -1.64 -6.96 -21.31
N VAL A 164 -2.82 -7.31 -20.79
CA VAL A 164 -4.08 -6.70 -21.19
C VAL A 164 -4.10 -5.21 -20.88
N THR A 165 -3.50 -4.77 -19.76
CA THR A 165 -3.49 -3.35 -19.35
C THR A 165 -2.23 -2.56 -19.75
N LYS A 166 -1.37 -3.14 -20.60
CA LYS A 166 -0.05 -2.60 -20.98
C LYS A 166 -0.07 -1.12 -21.35
N GLN A 167 -1.03 -0.70 -22.19
CA GLN A 167 -1.07 0.68 -22.68
C GLN A 167 -1.35 1.69 -21.55
N ARG A 168 -2.23 1.33 -20.61
CA ARG A 168 -2.54 2.16 -19.43
C ARG A 168 -1.33 2.25 -18.50
N ASN A 169 -0.58 1.16 -18.37
CA ASN A 169 0.66 1.14 -17.60
C ASN A 169 1.76 2.03 -18.20
N ILE A 170 1.92 2.03 -19.52
CA ILE A 170 2.89 2.92 -20.19
C ILE A 170 2.60 4.40 -19.88
N GLU A 171 1.33 4.80 -19.95
CA GLU A 171 0.91 6.17 -19.59
C GLU A 171 1.18 6.47 -18.12
N LEU A 172 0.77 5.57 -17.22
CA LEU A 172 0.90 5.76 -15.79
C LEU A 172 2.37 5.75 -15.32
N VAL A 173 3.26 4.98 -15.96
CA VAL A 173 4.72 5.01 -15.69
C VAL A 173 5.28 6.42 -15.87
N SER A 174 4.90 7.13 -16.93
CA SER A 174 5.36 8.51 -17.14
C SER A 174 4.92 9.45 -16.01
N VAL A 175 3.69 9.27 -15.52
CA VAL A 175 3.14 10.04 -14.39
C VAL A 175 3.87 9.70 -13.09
N VAL A 176 4.09 8.42 -12.80
CA VAL A 176 4.75 7.95 -11.58
C VAL A 176 6.20 8.42 -11.51
N LEU A 177 6.94 8.38 -12.62
CA LEU A 177 8.33 8.88 -12.66
C LEU A 177 8.39 10.40 -12.41
N LYS A 178 7.45 11.18 -12.96
CA LYS A 178 7.34 12.62 -12.63
C LYS A 178 7.08 12.84 -11.14
N ARG A 179 6.20 12.03 -10.54
CA ARG A 179 5.91 12.09 -9.10
C ARG A 179 7.12 11.72 -8.24
N LEU A 180 7.89 10.70 -8.62
CA LEU A 180 9.17 10.37 -7.96
C LEU A 180 10.10 11.59 -7.94
N VAL A 181 10.25 12.33 -9.04
CA VAL A 181 11.05 13.57 -9.07
C VAL A 181 10.54 14.60 -8.07
N ILE A 182 9.22 14.81 -8.01
CA ILE A 182 8.60 15.80 -7.10
C ILE A 182 8.82 15.39 -5.63
N TYR A 183 8.53 14.13 -5.30
CA TYR A 183 8.64 13.61 -3.95
C TYR A 183 10.09 13.50 -3.49
N SER A 184 11.05 13.12 -4.36
CA SER A 184 12.48 13.17 -4.04
C SER A 184 12.91 14.58 -3.61
N LYS A 185 12.52 15.60 -4.37
CA LYS A 185 12.85 17.00 -4.02
C LYS A 185 12.18 17.46 -2.72
N ALA A 186 10.97 16.99 -2.45
CA ALA A 186 10.30 17.27 -1.18
C ALA A 186 11.07 16.63 -0.01
N LEU A 187 11.46 15.36 -0.15
CA LEU A 187 12.24 14.64 0.84
C LEU A 187 13.59 15.32 1.10
N ASP A 188 14.29 15.76 0.05
CA ASP A 188 15.55 16.51 0.18
C ASP A 188 15.38 17.77 1.04
N ARG A 189 14.31 18.53 0.84
CA ARG A 189 14.01 19.73 1.64
C ARG A 189 13.69 19.36 3.09
N GLU A 190 12.85 18.35 3.29
CA GLU A 190 12.50 17.85 4.62
C GLU A 190 13.72 17.34 5.39
N MET A 191 14.69 16.73 4.70
CA MET A 191 15.95 16.27 5.28
C MET A 191 16.88 17.42 5.65
N VAL A 192 16.85 18.55 4.94
CA VAL A 192 17.60 19.75 5.35
C VAL A 192 16.99 20.37 6.61
N GLU A 193 15.65 20.42 6.68
CA GLU A 193 14.92 20.96 7.84
C GLU A 193 14.95 20.04 9.06
N ARG A 194 14.97 18.72 8.81
CA ARG A 194 14.96 17.65 9.82
C ARG A 194 16.03 16.59 9.45
N PRO A 195 17.32 16.87 9.77
CA PRO A 195 18.44 16.04 9.34
C PRO A 195 18.46 14.64 9.94
N THR A 196 17.90 14.47 11.13
CA THR A 196 17.74 13.16 11.75
C THR A 196 16.36 12.61 11.42
N GLY A 197 16.32 11.41 10.80
CA GLY A 197 15.20 10.50 11.03
C GLY A 197 15.04 10.33 12.55
N ILE A 198 13.81 10.20 13.02
CA ILE A 198 13.43 10.23 14.44
C ILE A 198 14.39 9.32 15.25
N ASP A 199 15.41 9.91 15.89
CA ASP A 199 16.37 9.28 16.81
C ASP A 199 17.25 8.14 16.25
N ASP A 200 18.52 8.47 16.00
CA ASP A 200 19.55 7.64 15.36
C ASP A 200 20.08 6.48 16.24
N THR A 201 19.57 6.35 17.47
CA THR A 201 20.00 5.37 18.47
C THR A 201 19.21 4.06 18.43
N ASP A 202 18.05 4.03 17.77
CA ASP A 202 17.17 2.86 17.69
C ASP A 202 16.95 2.44 16.23
N PHE A 203 17.50 1.27 15.85
CA PHE A 203 17.33 0.69 14.52
C PHE A 203 15.85 0.56 14.13
N ARG A 204 14.97 0.28 15.09
CA ARG A 204 13.53 0.16 14.84
C ARG A 204 12.92 1.45 14.28
N LYS A 205 13.44 2.61 14.70
CA LYS A 205 12.97 3.91 14.22
C LYS A 205 13.46 4.21 12.79
N ARG A 206 14.60 3.64 12.38
CA ARG A 206 15.12 3.73 11.00
C ARG A 206 14.42 2.77 10.04
N LEU A 207 13.76 1.72 10.53
CA LEU A 207 13.00 0.79 9.69
C LEU A 207 11.87 1.50 8.91
N GLY A 208 11.42 2.66 9.39
CA GLY A 208 10.26 3.35 8.82
C GLY A 208 8.95 2.73 9.30
N TYR A 209 7.87 3.48 9.10
CA TYR A 209 6.53 3.13 9.57
C TYR A 209 5.57 2.93 8.41
N VAL A 210 4.62 2.02 8.59
CA VAL A 210 3.39 1.96 7.79
C VAL A 210 2.44 3.01 8.36
N CYS A 211 2.26 4.12 7.64
CA CYS A 211 1.31 5.16 7.99
C CYS A 211 0.73 5.69 6.69
N LEU A 212 -0.56 5.48 6.47
CA LEU A 212 -1.21 5.94 5.24
C LEU A 212 -1.96 7.26 5.44
N GLU A 213 -2.23 7.70 6.68
CA GLU A 213 -2.88 9.00 6.95
C GLU A 213 -2.29 9.68 8.20
N PRO A 214 -1.64 10.86 8.06
CA PRO A 214 -1.25 11.48 6.80
C PRO A 214 -0.13 10.68 6.11
N LEU A 215 -0.26 10.44 4.80
CA LEU A 215 0.79 9.76 4.02
C LEU A 215 2.02 10.67 3.89
N ASN A 216 3.13 10.27 4.52
CA ASN A 216 4.41 11.00 4.46
C ASN A 216 5.12 10.84 3.12
N THR A 217 6.14 11.66 2.87
CA THR A 217 6.88 11.70 1.61
C THR A 217 7.57 10.37 1.29
N GLU A 218 8.14 9.71 2.30
CA GLU A 218 8.74 8.37 2.17
C GLU A 218 7.68 7.33 1.80
N GLY A 219 6.48 7.40 2.38
CA GLY A 219 5.33 6.57 2.01
C GLY A 219 4.94 6.75 0.55
N LYS A 220 4.79 8.00 0.09
CA LYS A 220 4.48 8.29 -1.33
C LYS A 220 5.51 7.69 -2.28
N LEU A 221 6.80 7.82 -1.95
CA LEU A 221 7.89 7.26 -2.73
C LEU A 221 7.86 5.73 -2.76
N ARG A 222 7.64 5.07 -1.61
CA ARG A 222 7.48 3.62 -1.54
C ARG A 222 6.32 3.13 -2.40
N LEU A 223 5.14 3.76 -2.32
CA LEU A 223 3.98 3.33 -3.13
C LEU A 223 4.21 3.51 -4.64
N CYS A 224 4.97 4.53 -5.04
CA CYS A 224 5.41 4.68 -6.43
C CYS A 224 6.35 3.53 -6.86
N MET A 225 7.33 3.18 -6.02
CA MET A 225 8.29 2.11 -6.34
C MET A 225 7.66 0.72 -6.33
N ILE A 226 6.69 0.46 -5.45
CA ILE A 226 5.90 -0.78 -5.44
C ILE A 226 5.20 -0.98 -6.80
N TYR A 227 4.52 0.05 -7.29
CA TYR A 227 3.88 0.00 -8.61
C TYR A 227 4.89 -0.20 -9.76
N LEU A 228 6.03 0.51 -9.74
CA LEU A 228 7.05 0.30 -10.78
C LEU A 228 7.66 -1.10 -10.71
N THR A 229 7.79 -1.67 -9.52
CA THR A 229 8.35 -3.01 -9.32
C THR A 229 7.47 -4.07 -9.95
N SER A 230 6.15 -4.02 -9.77
CA SER A 230 5.22 -5.00 -10.38
C SER A 230 5.24 -4.95 -11.91
N LEU A 231 5.69 -3.85 -12.50
CA LEU A 231 5.83 -3.68 -13.94
C LEU A 231 7.22 -4.07 -14.46
N ALA A 232 8.23 -4.10 -13.59
CA ALA A 232 9.63 -4.30 -13.97
C ALA A 232 9.95 -5.74 -14.38
N GLU A 233 8.99 -6.66 -14.27
CA GLU A 233 9.07 -8.02 -14.84
C GLU A 233 8.72 -8.07 -16.34
N TYR A 234 8.14 -6.99 -16.88
CA TYR A 234 7.59 -6.97 -18.23
C TYR A 234 8.46 -6.17 -19.20
N GLN A 235 9.22 -6.91 -20.03
CA GLN A 235 10.25 -6.37 -20.92
C GLN A 235 9.77 -5.25 -21.83
N ASP A 236 8.51 -5.26 -22.25
CA ASP A 236 7.97 -4.23 -23.14
C ASP A 236 7.71 -2.89 -22.44
N ILE A 237 7.58 -2.87 -21.11
CA ILE A 237 7.34 -1.64 -20.33
C ILE A 237 8.66 -1.04 -19.83
N MET A 238 9.68 -1.87 -19.57
CA MET A 238 10.97 -1.41 -19.04
C MET A 238 11.64 -0.27 -19.83
N PRO A 239 11.64 -0.23 -21.18
CA PRO A 239 12.20 0.90 -21.93
C PRO A 239 11.63 2.25 -21.50
N PHE A 240 10.33 2.32 -21.24
CA PHE A 240 9.67 3.55 -20.78
C PHE A 240 10.12 3.97 -19.37
N MET A 241 10.47 3.00 -18.51
CA MET A 241 11.05 3.30 -17.21
C MET A 241 12.49 3.80 -17.32
N TYR A 242 13.31 3.15 -18.16
CA TYR A 242 14.69 3.55 -18.40
C TYR A 242 14.77 4.95 -19.01
N ASP A 243 13.96 5.22 -20.04
CA ASP A 243 13.90 6.53 -20.70
C ASP A 243 13.41 7.63 -19.75
N GLY A 244 12.50 7.30 -18.84
CA GLY A 244 12.05 8.20 -17.78
C GLY A 244 13.01 8.33 -16.59
N GLY A 245 14.16 7.66 -16.64
CA GLY A 245 15.25 7.84 -15.67
C GLY A 245 15.09 7.07 -14.35
N VAL A 246 14.36 5.95 -14.34
CA VAL A 246 14.09 5.15 -13.13
C VAL A 246 15.37 4.82 -12.33
N LEU A 247 16.46 4.47 -13.01
CA LEU A 247 17.73 4.10 -12.36
C LEU A 247 18.33 5.24 -11.55
N LYS A 248 18.15 6.49 -11.99
CA LYS A 248 18.60 7.67 -11.23
C LYS A 248 17.90 7.74 -9.88
N HIS A 249 16.59 7.46 -9.84
CA HIS A 249 15.81 7.46 -8.61
C HIS A 249 16.20 6.30 -7.69
N VAL A 250 16.36 5.11 -8.26
CA VAL A 250 16.81 3.93 -7.52
C VAL A 250 18.16 4.17 -6.84
N TYR A 251 19.18 4.60 -7.59
CA TYR A 251 20.50 4.87 -7.01
C TYR A 251 20.48 6.00 -5.99
N HIS A 252 19.65 7.02 -6.22
CA HIS A 252 19.47 8.12 -5.29
C HIS A 252 19.00 7.60 -3.92
N PHE A 253 17.97 6.75 -3.85
CA PHE A 253 17.44 6.21 -2.58
C PHE A 253 18.32 5.13 -1.93
N MET A 254 19.38 4.68 -2.61
CA MET A 254 20.42 3.82 -2.05
C MET A 254 21.56 4.62 -1.39
N GLU A 255 21.62 5.94 -1.56
CA GLU A 255 22.64 6.77 -0.92
C GLU A 255 22.52 6.70 0.63
N PRO A 256 23.65 6.72 1.37
CA PRO A 256 23.66 6.58 2.84
C PRO A 256 22.74 7.56 3.59
N LYS A 257 22.51 8.74 3.02
CA LYS A 257 21.66 9.77 3.62
C LYS A 257 20.17 9.38 3.63
N TYR A 258 19.69 8.60 2.66
CA TYR A 258 18.29 8.11 2.67
C TYR A 258 18.16 6.82 3.46
N SER A 259 19.15 5.92 3.35
CA SER A 259 19.11 4.65 4.07
C SER A 259 19.20 4.80 5.58
N SER A 260 19.83 5.86 6.08
CA SER A 260 19.81 6.21 7.51
C SER A 260 18.47 6.79 7.97
N ARG A 261 17.63 7.26 7.04
CA ARG A 261 16.34 7.91 7.32
C ARG A 261 15.17 6.95 7.27
N ASP A 262 15.05 6.17 6.20
CA ASP A 262 13.99 5.19 6.00
C ASP A 262 14.55 3.97 5.25
N ILE A 263 14.80 2.91 6.00
CA ILE A 263 15.39 1.68 5.47
C ILE A 263 14.41 0.98 4.50
N ARG A 264 13.09 1.04 4.74
CA ARG A 264 12.10 0.46 3.82
C ARG A 264 12.09 1.17 2.47
N LEU A 265 12.30 2.49 2.44
CA LEU A 265 12.44 3.21 1.19
C LEU A 265 13.64 2.70 0.38
N THR A 266 14.78 2.48 1.04
CA THR A 266 15.95 1.85 0.39
C THR A 266 15.66 0.42 -0.04
N PHE A 267 14.89 -0.35 0.73
CA PHE A 267 14.49 -1.70 0.33
C PHE A 267 13.60 -1.72 -0.91
N GLU A 268 12.62 -0.83 -1.01
CA GLU A 268 11.80 -0.72 -2.23
C GLU A 268 12.66 -0.34 -3.45
N ALA A 269 13.66 0.53 -3.26
CA ALA A 269 14.60 0.86 -4.33
C ALA A 269 15.44 -0.36 -4.75
N LEU A 270 15.92 -1.16 -3.80
CA LEU A 270 16.65 -2.41 -4.07
C LEU A 270 15.77 -3.46 -4.77
N ARG A 271 14.50 -3.59 -4.36
CA ARG A 271 13.54 -4.50 -4.99
C ARG A 271 13.26 -4.09 -6.42
N LEU A 272 13.04 -2.80 -6.67
CA LEU A 272 12.89 -2.27 -8.02
C LEU A 272 14.17 -2.51 -8.85
N LEU A 273 15.35 -2.26 -8.29
CA LEU A 273 16.62 -2.52 -8.97
C LEU A 273 16.78 -3.99 -9.37
N SER A 274 16.46 -4.92 -8.46
CA SER A 274 16.62 -6.34 -8.75
C SER A 274 15.74 -6.76 -9.92
N ASN A 275 14.48 -6.32 -9.95
CA ASN A 275 13.56 -6.65 -11.03
C ASN A 275 14.02 -6.05 -12.37
N LEU A 276 14.50 -4.80 -12.37
CA LEU A 276 15.04 -4.17 -13.58
C LEU A 276 16.28 -4.90 -14.14
N LEU A 277 17.11 -5.51 -13.29
CA LEU A 277 18.35 -6.19 -13.69
C LEU A 277 18.20 -7.68 -14.01
N CYS A 278 17.04 -8.28 -13.73
CA CYS A 278 16.80 -9.71 -13.91
C CYS A 278 16.49 -10.12 -15.36
N HIS A 279 16.62 -9.20 -16.34
CA HIS A 279 16.24 -9.36 -17.74
C HIS A 279 17.35 -8.93 -18.69
#